data_AF-A0A6H2A2U1-F1
#
_entry.id   AF-A0A6H2A2U1-F1
#
_cell.length_a   1.000
_cell.length_b   1.000
_cell.length_c   1.000
_cell.angle_alpha   90.00
_cell.angle_beta   90.00
_cell.angle_gamma   90.00
#
_symmetry.space_group_name_H-M   'P 1'
#
loop_
_entity.id
_entity.type
_entity.pdbx_description
1 polymer ?
#
loop_
_entity_poly.entity_id
_entity_poly.type
_entity_poly.pdbx_seq_one_letter_code
_entity_poly.pdbx_strand_id
1 'polypeptide(L)'
;MRKFPLEGTPEFDIVKKRYEGGETLRSLAQAIGMKPSGLKDALSNSGIKRLVKKVEISEPAEQKVIYQPYPDFELKPFTVIEKTRDEEDIIIVRTDAHAGKKTESYSIPIYQKRTDYCLNKVMTVIELHRPIKRAHIFYLGDGVQGENIYQGSNVSDTECGVWEQIHDYATPTEARFILSIAQGVEEVEVDCVWGNHGKYGREATIKANWDNFLYKDIANALSKQNNVKVNLPTQFYQLVNIRGYLFFLFHGNQVRATAGLPLFALKRKLQEWFAYVGGFNYAYGGHFHTWGADTINSVADYQLCPPLVTGDEWAVEVVGRASMPIQLCFGVHPKIGRTWEYKLFTDDKFLPEPEGKLRRR
;
A
#
# COMPACT_ATOMS: atom_id res chain seq x y z
N MET A 1 -42.95 46.35 27.68
CA MET A 1 -41.82 46.66 26.78
C MET A 1 -41.87 48.14 26.46
N ARG A 2 -40.77 48.88 26.65
CA ARG A 2 -40.72 50.32 26.33
C ARG A 2 -40.91 50.50 24.82
N LYS A 3 -41.72 51.47 24.40
CA LYS A 3 -41.89 51.83 22.98
C LYS A 3 -40.75 52.76 22.56
N PHE A 4 -40.42 52.77 21.27
CA PHE A 4 -39.44 53.69 20.72
C PHE A 4 -39.88 55.15 20.98
N PRO A 5 -38.96 56.06 21.35
CA PRO A 5 -39.31 57.47 21.57
C PRO A 5 -39.99 58.08 20.35
N LEU A 6 -40.92 59.01 20.57
CA LEU A 6 -41.63 59.71 19.49
C LEU A 6 -40.73 60.82 18.92
N GLU A 7 -40.83 61.05 17.62
CA GLU A 7 -40.07 62.09 16.92
C GLU A 7 -40.39 63.48 17.50
N GLY A 8 -39.35 64.30 17.70
CA GLY A 8 -39.45 65.62 18.35
C GLY A 8 -39.31 65.61 19.88
N THR A 9 -39.09 64.45 20.51
CA THR A 9 -38.76 64.36 21.95
C THR A 9 -37.25 64.40 22.20
N PRO A 10 -36.77 64.94 23.34
CA PRO A 10 -35.35 64.92 23.70
C PRO A 10 -34.76 63.49 23.70
N GLU A 11 -35.54 62.50 24.11
CA GLU A 11 -35.14 61.10 24.12
C GLU A 11 -34.94 60.53 22.72
N PHE A 12 -35.76 60.94 21.75
CA PHE A 12 -35.59 60.56 20.35
C PHE A 12 -34.29 61.14 19.78
N ASP A 13 -34.01 62.42 20.06
CA ASP A 13 -32.80 63.07 19.57
C ASP A 13 -31.53 62.46 20.18
N ILE A 14 -31.58 62.05 21.45
CA ILE A 14 -30.48 61.34 22.10
C ILE A 14 -30.25 59.97 21.44
N VAL A 15 -31.31 59.20 21.23
CA VAL A 15 -31.20 57.86 20.60
C VAL A 15 -30.71 57.98 19.15
N LYS A 16 -31.25 58.94 18.40
CA LYS A 16 -30.82 59.26 17.03
C LYS A 16 -29.34 59.63 17.00
N LYS A 17 -28.91 60.60 17.82
CA LYS A 17 -27.52 61.06 17.86
C LYS A 17 -26.54 59.96 18.27
N ARG A 18 -26.92 59.08 19.21
CA ARG A 18 -26.09 57.94 19.64
C ARG A 18 -25.97 56.88 18.55
N TYR A 19 -27.09 56.55 17.89
CA TYR A 19 -27.10 55.58 16.81
C TYR A 19 -26.36 56.09 15.57
N GLU A 20 -26.62 57.34 15.18
CA GLU A 20 -25.88 58.04 14.12
C GLU A 20 -24.40 58.15 14.49
N GLY A 21 -24.06 58.43 15.74
CA GLY A 21 -22.69 58.47 16.28
C GLY A 21 -21.96 57.13 16.29
N GLY A 22 -22.58 56.04 15.83
CA GLY A 22 -21.93 54.76 15.61
C GLY A 22 -22.03 53.78 16.77
N GLU A 23 -22.87 54.05 17.79
CA GLU A 23 -23.10 53.09 18.87
C GLU A 23 -23.73 51.78 18.35
N THR A 24 -23.40 50.65 18.98
CA THR A 24 -23.95 49.37 18.56
C THR A 24 -25.42 49.24 18.94
N LEU A 25 -26.20 48.60 18.07
CA LEU A 25 -27.63 48.45 18.22
C LEU A 25 -28.02 47.67 19.50
N ARG A 26 -27.15 46.76 19.95
CA ARG A 26 -27.33 45.98 21.19
C ARG A 26 -27.15 46.84 22.44
N SER A 27 -26.10 47.68 22.47
CA SER A 27 -25.85 48.62 23.57
C SER A 27 -26.98 49.63 23.70
N LEU A 28 -27.39 50.21 22.57
CA LEU A 28 -28.45 51.22 22.55
C LEU A 28 -29.80 50.63 22.98
N ALA A 29 -30.14 49.44 22.49
CA ALA A 29 -31.36 48.72 22.87
C ALA A 29 -31.41 48.42 24.37
N GLN A 30 -30.29 48.00 24.95
CA GLN A 30 -30.18 47.77 26.40
C GLN A 30 -30.38 49.07 27.19
N ALA A 31 -29.75 50.17 26.76
CA ALA A 31 -29.84 51.47 27.45
C ALA A 31 -31.28 52.01 27.52
N ILE A 32 -32.08 51.77 26.48
CA ILE A 32 -33.47 52.25 26.44
C ILE A 32 -34.51 51.18 26.84
N GLY A 33 -34.06 49.98 27.19
CA GLY A 33 -34.91 48.87 27.63
C GLY A 33 -35.78 48.27 26.53
N MET A 34 -35.27 48.22 25.30
CA MET A 34 -35.92 47.63 24.12
C MET A 34 -35.19 46.36 23.65
N LYS A 35 -35.90 45.50 22.91
CA LYS A 35 -35.24 44.38 22.21
C LYS A 35 -34.48 44.92 20.98
N PRO A 36 -33.28 44.41 20.66
CA PRO A 36 -32.50 44.85 19.51
C PRO A 36 -33.28 44.81 18.19
N SER A 37 -33.99 43.71 17.88
CA SER A 37 -34.77 43.62 16.63
C SER A 37 -35.83 44.72 16.51
N GLY A 38 -36.62 44.94 17.57
CA GLY A 38 -37.65 45.98 17.57
C GLY A 38 -37.07 47.41 17.47
N LEU A 39 -35.90 47.66 18.06
CA LEU A 39 -35.20 48.93 17.89
C LEU A 39 -34.69 49.13 16.46
N LYS A 40 -34.17 48.07 15.83
CA LYS A 40 -33.71 48.11 14.43
C LYS A 40 -34.83 48.50 13.49
N ASP A 41 -35.99 47.88 13.63
CA ASP A 41 -37.15 48.14 12.78
C ASP A 41 -37.68 49.57 12.99
N ALA A 42 -37.73 50.04 14.24
CA ALA A 42 -38.14 51.40 14.57
C ALA A 42 -37.19 52.46 13.98
N LEU A 43 -35.88 52.29 14.15
CA LEU A 43 -34.88 53.20 13.56
C LEU A 43 -34.96 53.24 12.04
N SER A 44 -35.17 52.08 11.39
CA SER A 44 -35.32 51.99 9.95
C SER A 44 -36.59 52.69 9.45
N ASN A 45 -37.71 52.49 10.14
CA ASN A 45 -38.99 53.11 9.78
C ASN A 45 -39.00 54.63 10.00
N SER A 46 -38.26 55.12 11.00
CA SER A 46 -38.04 56.56 11.23
C SER A 46 -36.94 57.16 10.34
N GLY A 47 -36.40 56.39 9.38
CA GLY A 47 -35.40 56.88 8.43
C GLY A 47 -34.02 57.18 9.03
N ILE A 48 -33.78 56.80 10.30
CA ILE A 48 -32.51 57.07 10.98
C ILE A 48 -31.47 56.05 10.51
N LYS A 49 -30.46 56.55 9.80
CA LYS A 49 -29.35 55.74 9.29
C LYS A 49 -28.13 55.92 10.18
N ARG A 50 -27.53 54.81 10.60
CA ARG A 50 -26.24 54.83 11.29
C ARG A 50 -25.19 55.46 10.39
N LEU A 51 -24.32 56.35 10.90
CA LEU A 51 -23.09 56.65 10.17
C LEU A 51 -22.29 55.35 10.09
N VAL A 52 -22.30 54.75 8.91
CA VAL A 52 -21.25 53.82 8.53
C VAL A 52 -20.02 54.69 8.42
N LYS A 53 -19.15 54.65 9.44
CA LYS A 53 -17.78 55.14 9.29
C LYS A 53 -17.28 54.48 8.01
N LYS A 54 -17.08 55.25 6.94
CA LYS A 54 -16.31 54.78 5.79
C LYS A 54 -15.00 54.35 6.39
N VAL A 55 -14.81 53.05 6.53
CA VAL A 55 -13.47 52.50 6.71
C VAL A 55 -12.83 52.88 5.39
N GLU A 56 -11.99 53.91 5.41
CA GLU A 56 -10.99 54.04 4.37
C GLU A 56 -10.20 52.74 4.46
N ILE A 57 -10.55 51.80 3.58
CA ILE A 57 -9.69 50.68 3.28
C ILE A 57 -8.51 51.41 2.63
N SER A 58 -7.50 51.75 3.43
CA SER A 58 -6.18 51.98 2.86
C SER A 58 -5.95 50.74 2.01
N GLU A 59 -5.77 50.91 0.70
CA GLU A 59 -5.30 49.82 -0.14
C GLU A 59 -4.21 49.10 0.66
N PRO A 60 -4.30 47.76 0.84
CA PRO A 60 -3.30 47.06 1.63
C PRO A 60 -1.97 47.51 1.04
N ALA A 61 -1.17 48.23 1.85
CA ALA A 61 0.09 48.77 1.37
C ALA A 61 0.76 47.60 0.69
N GLU A 62 0.93 47.68 -0.65
CA GLU A 62 1.56 46.61 -1.40
C GLU A 62 2.91 46.44 -0.74
N GLN A 63 3.01 45.44 0.13
CA GLN A 63 4.24 45.12 0.79
C GLN A 63 5.04 44.53 -0.36
N LYS A 64 5.75 45.40 -1.08
CA LYS A 64 6.69 45.00 -2.11
C LYS A 64 7.68 44.13 -1.36
N VAL A 65 7.46 42.82 -1.41
CA VAL A 65 8.42 41.85 -0.93
C VAL A 65 9.60 42.04 -1.87
N ILE A 66 10.58 42.83 -1.41
CA ILE A 66 11.83 43.00 -2.13
C ILE A 66 12.56 41.69 -1.94
N TYR A 67 12.40 40.78 -2.90
CA TYR A 67 13.23 39.61 -2.99
C TYR A 67 14.65 40.09 -3.32
N GLN A 68 15.55 39.98 -2.35
CA GLN A 68 16.98 40.07 -2.63
C GLN A 68 17.28 38.96 -3.65
N PRO A 69 17.77 39.28 -4.86
CA PRO A 69 18.12 38.25 -5.82
C PRO A 69 19.18 37.35 -5.18
N TYR A 70 18.97 36.04 -5.26
CA TYR A 70 20.02 35.09 -4.87
C TYR A 70 21.26 35.37 -5.74
N PRO A 71 22.47 35.19 -5.19
CA PRO A 71 23.67 35.16 -6.02
C PRO A 71 23.53 34.05 -7.07
N ASP A 72 24.26 34.18 -8.17
CA ASP A 72 24.36 33.11 -9.15
C ASP A 72 24.78 31.82 -8.45
N PHE A 73 24.00 30.75 -8.67
CA PHE A 73 24.30 29.47 -8.08
C PHE A 73 25.46 28.83 -8.82
N GLU A 74 26.52 28.46 -8.10
CA GLU A 74 27.57 27.61 -8.64
C GLU A 74 26.99 26.22 -8.91
N LEU A 75 26.69 25.95 -10.18
CA LEU A 75 26.18 24.65 -10.61
C LEU A 75 27.33 23.63 -10.60
N LYS A 76 27.24 22.64 -9.71
CA LYS A 76 28.14 21.48 -9.78
C LYS A 76 27.82 20.69 -11.06
N PRO A 77 28.75 20.56 -12.02
CA PRO A 77 28.47 19.85 -13.26
C PRO A 77 28.17 18.38 -12.98
N PHE A 78 27.08 17.87 -13.55
CA PHE A 78 26.75 16.46 -13.51
C PHE A 78 27.46 15.74 -14.67
N THR A 79 28.60 15.13 -14.38
CA THR A 79 29.33 14.32 -15.38
C THR A 79 28.73 12.92 -15.42
N VAL A 80 28.18 12.53 -16.58
CA VAL A 80 27.81 11.14 -16.84
C VAL A 80 29.11 10.34 -17.02
N ILE A 81 29.47 9.58 -16.00
CA ILE A 81 30.62 8.67 -16.05
C ILE A 81 30.08 7.30 -16.48
N GLU A 82 30.65 6.71 -17.53
CA GLU A 82 30.47 5.28 -17.81
C GLU A 82 31.15 4.46 -16.72
N LYS A 83 30.45 4.27 -15.59
CA LYS A 83 30.84 3.29 -14.57
C LYS A 83 30.21 1.95 -14.91
N THR A 84 31.00 0.89 -14.81
CA THR A 84 30.48 -0.45 -14.57
C THR A 84 29.66 -0.40 -13.29
N ARG A 85 28.41 -0.85 -13.35
CA ARG A 85 27.55 -0.91 -12.16
C ARG A 85 28.13 -1.90 -11.16
N ASP A 86 27.95 -1.60 -9.88
CA ASP A 86 28.29 -2.55 -8.82
C ASP A 86 27.39 -3.79 -8.95
N GLU A 87 27.92 -4.95 -8.56
CA GLU A 87 27.17 -6.20 -8.59
C GLU A 87 26.11 -6.23 -7.48
N GLU A 88 24.89 -6.55 -7.88
CA GLU A 88 23.73 -6.69 -6.98
C GLU A 88 23.11 -8.09 -7.12
N ASP A 89 22.37 -8.49 -6.09
CA ASP A 89 21.45 -9.64 -6.18
C ASP A 89 20.04 -9.13 -6.48
N ILE A 90 19.26 -9.93 -7.21
CA ILE A 90 17.85 -9.65 -7.44
C ILE A 90 16.99 -10.51 -6.51
N ILE A 91 15.96 -9.92 -5.92
CA ILE A 91 14.96 -10.61 -5.13
C ILE A 91 13.62 -10.52 -5.88
N ILE A 92 12.94 -11.64 -6.00
CA ILE A 92 11.61 -11.77 -6.60
C ILE A 92 10.67 -12.27 -5.51
N VAL A 93 9.61 -11.53 -5.22
CA VAL A 93 8.62 -11.94 -4.22
C VAL A 93 7.40 -12.49 -4.93
N ARG A 94 7.11 -13.76 -4.64
CA ARG A 94 6.00 -14.53 -5.17
C ARG A 94 5.06 -14.92 -4.01
N THR A 95 3.81 -14.50 -4.06
CA THR A 95 2.85 -14.74 -2.97
C THR A 95 1.43 -14.79 -3.48
N ASP A 96 0.56 -15.48 -2.74
CA ASP A 96 -0.89 -15.46 -2.95
C ASP A 96 -1.22 -15.73 -4.43
N ALA A 97 -0.65 -16.82 -4.95
CA ALA A 97 -0.86 -17.28 -6.30
C ALA A 97 -2.22 -17.98 -6.45
N HIS A 98 -2.66 -18.66 -5.38
CA HIS A 98 -3.93 -19.39 -5.31
C HIS A 98 -4.17 -20.25 -6.56
N ALA A 99 -3.20 -21.06 -6.95
CA ALA A 99 -3.36 -22.00 -8.06
C ALA A 99 -4.61 -22.86 -7.80
N GLY A 100 -5.53 -22.87 -8.76
CA GLY A 100 -6.84 -23.53 -8.63
C GLY A 100 -8.02 -22.64 -8.27
N LYS A 101 -7.80 -21.39 -7.80
CA LYS A 101 -8.91 -20.46 -7.54
C LYS A 101 -9.57 -20.06 -8.87
N LYS A 102 -10.89 -20.10 -8.86
CA LYS A 102 -11.77 -19.56 -9.89
C LYS A 102 -12.44 -18.30 -9.38
N THR A 103 -12.37 -17.23 -10.17
CA THR A 103 -13.15 -16.00 -9.96
C THR A 103 -13.65 -15.48 -11.31
N GLU A 104 -14.37 -14.35 -11.31
CA GLU A 104 -14.74 -13.66 -12.55
C GLU A 104 -13.54 -13.25 -13.42
N SER A 105 -12.34 -13.10 -12.83
CA SER A 105 -11.14 -12.56 -13.50
C SER A 105 -9.91 -13.43 -13.36
N TYR A 106 -10.05 -14.60 -12.72
CA TYR A 106 -8.95 -15.51 -12.42
C TYR A 106 -9.36 -16.96 -12.62
N SER A 107 -8.42 -17.72 -13.16
CA SER A 107 -8.53 -19.16 -13.42
C SER A 107 -7.14 -19.74 -13.58
N ILE A 108 -7.00 -21.06 -13.64
CA ILE A 108 -5.72 -21.75 -13.86
C ILE A 108 -5.00 -21.25 -15.13
N PRO A 109 -5.65 -21.11 -16.30
CA PRO A 109 -5.00 -20.49 -17.46
C PRO A 109 -4.53 -19.05 -17.23
N ILE A 110 -5.28 -18.26 -16.45
CA ILE A 110 -4.89 -16.88 -16.12
C ILE A 110 -3.72 -16.86 -15.13
N TYR A 111 -3.70 -17.76 -14.13
CA TYR A 111 -2.58 -17.98 -13.22
C TYR A 111 -1.29 -18.24 -13.99
N GLN A 112 -1.31 -19.19 -14.93
CA GLN A 112 -0.15 -19.54 -15.75
C GLN A 112 0.30 -18.36 -16.61
N LYS A 113 -0.64 -17.70 -17.29
CA LYS A 113 -0.37 -16.51 -18.12
C LYS A 113 0.22 -15.35 -17.31
N ARG A 114 -0.30 -15.09 -16.11
CA ARG A 114 0.23 -14.04 -15.21
C ARG A 114 1.61 -14.39 -14.68
N THR A 115 1.87 -15.66 -14.40
CA THR A 115 3.21 -16.14 -14.01
C THR A 115 4.22 -15.96 -15.15
N ASP A 116 3.84 -16.25 -16.39
CA ASP A 116 4.65 -15.98 -17.59
C ASP A 116 4.92 -14.50 -17.80
N TYR A 117 3.88 -13.70 -17.65
CA TYR A 117 4.00 -12.27 -17.79
C TYR A 117 4.93 -11.69 -16.71
N CYS A 118 4.83 -12.18 -15.47
CA CYS A 118 5.75 -11.85 -14.38
C CYS A 118 7.19 -12.24 -14.73
N LEU A 119 7.40 -13.46 -15.24
CA LEU A 119 8.71 -13.97 -15.64
C LEU A 119 9.39 -13.06 -16.67
N ASN A 120 8.67 -12.69 -17.73
CA ASN A 120 9.18 -11.81 -18.78
C ASN A 120 9.63 -10.44 -18.22
N LYS A 121 8.85 -9.89 -17.28
CA LYS A 121 9.21 -8.64 -16.60
C LYS A 121 10.43 -8.80 -15.71
N VAL A 122 10.53 -9.87 -14.94
CA VAL A 122 11.72 -10.17 -14.12
C VAL A 122 12.96 -10.29 -15.00
N MET A 123 12.90 -11.05 -16.10
CA MET A 123 14.01 -11.18 -17.05
C MET A 123 14.44 -9.83 -17.62
N THR A 124 13.48 -8.96 -17.94
CA THR A 124 13.76 -7.59 -18.36
C THR A 124 14.47 -6.79 -17.26
N VAL A 125 14.03 -6.92 -16.01
CA VAL A 125 14.67 -6.25 -14.86
C VAL A 125 16.09 -6.77 -14.62
N ILE A 126 16.32 -8.09 -14.72
CA ILE A 126 17.67 -8.69 -14.62
C ILE A 126 18.61 -8.06 -15.65
N GLU A 127 18.15 -7.93 -16.90
CA GLU A 127 18.96 -7.35 -17.96
C GLU A 127 19.23 -5.86 -17.71
N LEU A 128 18.21 -5.11 -17.28
CA LEU A 128 18.33 -3.69 -16.97
C LEU A 128 19.33 -3.41 -15.85
N HIS A 129 19.52 -4.33 -14.90
CA HIS A 129 20.32 -4.13 -13.69
C HIS A 129 21.63 -4.92 -13.67
N ARG A 130 22.08 -5.46 -14.81
CA ARG A 130 23.37 -6.15 -14.84
C ARG A 130 24.53 -5.27 -14.33
N PRO A 131 25.52 -5.86 -13.63
CA PRO A 131 25.68 -7.30 -13.39
C PRO A 131 24.82 -7.85 -12.22
N ILE A 132 23.99 -8.86 -12.51
CA ILE A 132 23.24 -9.66 -11.53
C ILE A 132 23.71 -11.11 -11.67
N LYS A 133 24.25 -11.67 -10.59
CA LYS A 133 24.75 -13.07 -10.55
C LYS A 133 23.85 -14.02 -9.78
N ARG A 134 23.08 -13.53 -8.82
CA ARG A 134 22.21 -14.36 -8.00
C ARG A 134 20.79 -13.83 -7.99
N ALA A 135 19.84 -14.74 -8.06
CA ALA A 135 18.44 -14.45 -7.84
C ALA A 135 17.94 -15.16 -6.58
N HIS A 136 17.18 -14.44 -5.77
CA HIS A 136 16.48 -14.98 -4.61
C HIS A 136 14.98 -14.92 -4.88
N ILE A 137 14.26 -16.01 -4.67
CA ILE A 137 12.81 -16.07 -4.87
C ILE A 137 12.16 -16.34 -3.52
N PHE A 138 11.38 -15.37 -3.04
CA PHE A 138 10.63 -15.52 -1.80
C PHE A 138 9.23 -16.01 -2.12
N TYR A 139 8.93 -17.28 -1.80
CA TYR A 139 7.56 -17.80 -1.80
C TYR A 139 6.92 -17.58 -0.44
N LEU A 140 6.01 -16.61 -0.33
CA LEU A 140 5.43 -16.18 0.94
C LEU A 140 4.09 -16.85 1.28
N GLY A 141 3.81 -18.02 0.70
CA GLY A 141 2.61 -18.81 0.99
C GLY A 141 1.43 -18.56 0.06
N ASP A 142 0.39 -19.36 0.25
CA ASP A 142 -0.82 -19.41 -0.56
C ASP A 142 -0.50 -19.62 -2.06
N GLY A 143 0.42 -20.56 -2.31
CA GLY A 143 0.76 -20.99 -3.66
C GLY A 143 -0.40 -21.73 -4.33
N VAL A 144 -1.12 -22.52 -3.53
CA VAL A 144 -2.35 -23.21 -3.92
C VAL A 144 -3.58 -22.61 -3.24
N GLN A 145 -4.74 -22.76 -3.87
CA GLN A 145 -6.01 -22.34 -3.26
C GLN A 145 -6.42 -23.27 -2.12
N GLY A 146 -6.04 -24.55 -2.19
CA GLY A 146 -6.46 -25.58 -1.24
C GLY A 146 -7.97 -25.82 -1.27
N GLU A 147 -8.47 -26.54 -0.27
CA GLU A 147 -9.87 -27.00 -0.19
C GLU A 147 -10.52 -26.70 1.17
N ASN A 148 -9.80 -26.01 2.06
CA ASN A 148 -10.25 -25.79 3.42
C ASN A 148 -11.16 -24.56 3.54
N ILE A 149 -12.46 -24.80 3.65
CA ILE A 149 -13.51 -23.77 3.83
C ILE A 149 -13.29 -22.85 5.05
N TYR A 150 -12.56 -23.30 6.07
CA TYR A 150 -12.27 -22.48 7.25
C TYR A 150 -11.09 -21.53 7.06
N GLN A 151 -10.43 -21.58 5.90
CA GLN A 151 -9.27 -20.73 5.57
C GLN A 151 -9.51 -19.92 4.30
N GLY A 152 -10.77 -19.72 3.90
CA GLY A 152 -11.14 -18.88 2.75
C GLY A 152 -11.35 -19.65 1.44
N SER A 153 -11.19 -20.98 1.43
CA SER A 153 -11.40 -21.78 0.22
C SER A 153 -12.85 -22.25 0.09
N ASN A 154 -13.63 -21.63 -0.77
CA ASN A 154 -14.95 -22.17 -1.14
C ASN A 154 -14.78 -23.23 -2.24
N VAL A 155 -15.39 -24.41 -2.05
CA VAL A 155 -15.33 -25.51 -3.03
C VAL A 155 -15.89 -25.07 -4.39
N SER A 156 -16.90 -24.19 -4.42
CA SER A 156 -17.45 -23.61 -5.65
C SER A 156 -16.46 -22.75 -6.45
N ASP A 157 -15.45 -22.23 -5.77
CA ASP A 157 -14.49 -21.28 -6.30
C ASP A 157 -13.15 -21.96 -6.59
N THR A 158 -13.15 -23.28 -6.71
CA THR A 158 -11.96 -24.08 -7.02
C THR A 158 -12.21 -24.90 -8.29
N GLU A 159 -11.30 -24.82 -9.27
CA GLU A 159 -11.47 -25.51 -10.56
C GLU A 159 -11.18 -27.01 -10.52
N CYS A 160 -10.38 -27.45 -9.55
CA CYS A 160 -9.90 -28.83 -9.45
C CYS A 160 -9.50 -29.19 -8.01
N GLY A 161 -9.28 -30.48 -7.77
CA GLY A 161 -8.79 -30.97 -6.49
C GLY A 161 -7.39 -30.47 -6.18
N VAL A 162 -7.00 -30.50 -4.90
CA VAL A 162 -5.68 -30.02 -4.46
C VAL A 162 -4.52 -30.80 -5.07
N TRP A 163 -4.74 -32.07 -5.42
CA TRP A 163 -3.76 -32.87 -6.13
C TRP A 163 -3.41 -32.22 -7.48
N GLU A 164 -4.42 -31.94 -8.29
CA GLU A 164 -4.26 -31.30 -9.60
C GLU A 164 -3.68 -29.89 -9.44
N GLN A 165 -4.14 -29.11 -8.46
CA GLN A 165 -3.57 -27.78 -8.15
C GLN A 165 -2.05 -27.85 -7.97
N ILE A 166 -1.54 -28.82 -7.20
CA ILE A 166 -0.12 -28.97 -6.91
C ILE A 166 0.62 -29.57 -8.11
N HIS A 167 0.23 -30.77 -8.54
CA HIS A 167 1.04 -31.61 -9.42
C HIS A 167 0.88 -31.25 -10.90
N ASP A 168 -0.35 -30.93 -11.33
CA ASP A 168 -0.64 -30.71 -12.74
C ASP A 168 -0.43 -29.23 -13.14
N TYR A 169 -0.57 -28.31 -12.18
CA TYR A 169 -0.57 -26.87 -12.46
C TYR A 169 0.54 -26.09 -11.76
N ALA A 170 0.57 -26.02 -10.42
CA ALA A 170 1.48 -25.14 -9.70
C ALA A 170 2.94 -25.59 -9.83
N THR A 171 3.24 -26.86 -9.57
CA THR A 171 4.62 -27.40 -9.65
C THR A 171 5.25 -27.18 -11.03
N PRO A 172 4.65 -27.60 -12.17
CA PRO A 172 5.25 -27.37 -13.47
C PRO A 172 5.36 -25.88 -13.83
N THR A 173 4.41 -25.05 -13.39
CA THR A 173 4.42 -23.61 -13.67
C THR A 173 5.56 -22.90 -12.93
N GLU A 174 5.68 -23.11 -11.62
CA GLU A 174 6.70 -22.48 -10.79
C GLU A 174 8.09 -23.08 -11.05
N ALA A 175 8.21 -24.39 -11.31
CA ALA A 175 9.49 -25.00 -11.68
C ALA A 175 10.03 -24.40 -12.98
N ARG A 176 9.17 -24.20 -13.99
CA ARG A 176 9.55 -23.53 -15.23
C ARG A 176 9.94 -22.08 -14.98
N PHE A 177 9.21 -21.35 -14.15
CA PHE A 177 9.58 -19.98 -13.76
C PHE A 177 11.01 -19.93 -13.19
N ILE A 178 11.31 -20.79 -12.22
CA ILE A 178 12.63 -20.85 -11.57
C ILE A 178 13.74 -21.24 -12.57
N LEU A 179 13.53 -22.27 -13.38
CA LEU A 179 14.48 -22.71 -14.41
C LEU A 179 14.73 -21.64 -15.48
N SER A 180 13.71 -20.86 -15.81
CA SER A 180 13.84 -19.73 -16.73
C SER A 180 14.71 -18.62 -16.15
N ILE A 181 14.55 -18.29 -14.86
CA ILE A 181 15.44 -17.33 -14.18
C ILE A 181 16.87 -17.87 -14.09
N ALA A 182 17.04 -19.15 -13.76
CA ALA A 182 18.35 -19.80 -13.61
C ALA A 182 19.19 -19.82 -14.91
N GLN A 183 18.60 -19.54 -16.08
CA GLN A 183 19.34 -19.35 -17.33
C GLN A 183 20.03 -17.98 -17.42
N GLY A 184 19.53 -16.98 -16.69
CA GLY A 184 20.02 -15.60 -16.73
C GLY A 184 21.00 -15.22 -15.62
N VAL A 185 21.15 -16.07 -14.60
CA VAL A 185 21.97 -15.84 -13.41
C VAL A 185 22.79 -17.10 -13.06
N GLU A 186 23.82 -16.94 -12.24
CA GLU A 186 24.71 -18.04 -11.85
C GLU A 186 24.04 -18.96 -10.82
N GLU A 187 23.34 -18.40 -9.83
CA GLU A 187 22.68 -19.16 -8.75
C GLU A 187 21.26 -18.64 -8.47
N VAL A 188 20.36 -19.55 -8.13
CA VAL A 188 18.99 -19.24 -7.66
C VAL A 188 18.75 -19.88 -6.30
N GLU A 189 18.35 -19.08 -5.32
CA GLU A 189 17.90 -19.55 -4.00
C GLU A 189 16.42 -19.25 -3.83
N VAL A 190 15.65 -20.24 -3.37
CA VAL A 190 14.21 -20.14 -3.17
C VAL A 190 13.91 -20.36 -1.70
N ASP A 191 13.33 -19.36 -1.05
CA ASP A 191 12.96 -19.38 0.36
C ASP A 191 11.45 -19.38 0.50
N CYS A 192 10.95 -20.42 1.15
CA CYS A 192 9.52 -20.69 1.22
C CYS A 192 8.96 -20.43 2.62
N VAL A 193 7.73 -19.95 2.68
CA VAL A 193 6.88 -19.87 3.87
C VAL A 193 5.50 -20.37 3.49
N TRP A 194 4.84 -21.14 4.35
CA TRP A 194 3.48 -21.62 4.08
C TRP A 194 2.43 -20.55 4.40
N GLY A 195 1.35 -20.56 3.62
CA GLY A 195 0.18 -19.73 3.84
C GLY A 195 -0.96 -20.45 4.56
N ASN A 196 -2.08 -19.76 4.71
CA ASN A 196 -3.26 -20.32 5.39
C ASN A 196 -4.15 -21.16 4.48
N HIS A 197 -4.23 -20.87 3.18
CA HIS A 197 -5.05 -21.63 2.23
C HIS A 197 -4.54 -23.06 2.07
N GLY A 198 -3.23 -23.26 2.19
CA GLY A 198 -2.64 -24.59 2.18
C GLY A 198 -2.96 -25.42 3.44
N LYS A 199 -3.44 -24.84 4.54
CA LYS A 199 -3.72 -25.63 5.75
C LYS A 199 -4.83 -26.65 5.49
N TYR A 200 -4.49 -27.95 5.57
CA TYR A 200 -5.40 -29.04 5.21
C TYR A 200 -6.76 -28.99 5.93
N GLY A 201 -6.75 -28.78 7.25
CA GLY A 201 -7.96 -28.77 8.07
C GLY A 201 -7.73 -28.05 9.39
N ARG A 202 -8.80 -27.68 10.10
CA ARG A 202 -8.72 -26.92 11.36
C ARG A 202 -7.82 -27.59 12.41
N GLU A 203 -8.00 -28.91 12.56
CA GLU A 203 -7.32 -29.76 13.54
C GLU A 203 -6.03 -30.39 13.01
N ALA A 204 -5.72 -30.18 11.72
CA ALA A 204 -4.50 -30.69 11.12
C ALA A 204 -3.28 -30.04 11.77
N THR A 205 -2.20 -30.81 11.87
CA THR A 205 -0.91 -30.26 12.31
C THR A 205 -0.49 -29.14 11.36
N ILE A 206 0.24 -28.14 11.88
CA ILE A 206 0.68 -27.02 11.03
C ILE A 206 1.59 -27.46 9.86
N LYS A 207 2.24 -28.63 10.00
CA LYS A 207 3.07 -29.23 8.96
C LYS A 207 2.25 -29.87 7.83
N ALA A 208 1.01 -30.28 8.11
CA ALA A 208 0.04 -30.75 7.11
C ALA A 208 -0.56 -29.55 6.36
N ASN A 209 0.27 -28.93 5.53
CA ASN A 209 -0.03 -27.75 4.76
C ASN A 209 0.37 -27.98 3.30
N TRP A 210 -0.56 -27.81 2.37
CA TRP A 210 -0.42 -28.03 0.93
C TRP A 210 0.67 -27.18 0.27
N ASP A 211 0.99 -26.00 0.82
CA ASP A 211 2.16 -25.26 0.35
C ASP A 211 3.46 -26.04 0.62
N ASN A 212 3.56 -26.77 1.74
CA ASN A 212 4.73 -27.61 2.00
C ASN A 212 4.86 -28.75 0.99
N PHE A 213 3.73 -29.32 0.55
CA PHE A 213 3.72 -30.34 -0.50
C PHE A 213 4.14 -29.74 -1.83
N LEU A 214 3.58 -28.58 -2.21
CA LEU A 214 4.00 -27.84 -3.41
C LEU A 214 5.50 -27.53 -3.40
N TYR A 215 6.03 -26.96 -2.31
CA TYR A 215 7.44 -26.60 -2.25
C TYR A 215 8.35 -27.82 -2.27
N LYS A 216 7.93 -28.92 -1.63
CA LYS A 216 8.66 -30.19 -1.69
C LYS A 216 8.68 -30.75 -3.11
N ASP A 217 7.58 -30.64 -3.84
CA ASP A 217 7.48 -31.10 -5.22
C ASP A 217 8.30 -30.23 -6.17
N ILE A 218 8.29 -28.91 -6.00
CA ILE A 218 9.19 -28.00 -6.72
C ILE A 218 10.65 -28.38 -6.44
N ALA A 219 11.03 -28.60 -5.18
CA ALA A 219 12.38 -29.02 -4.82
C ALA A 219 12.77 -30.37 -5.46
N ASN A 220 11.83 -31.32 -5.53
CA ASN A 220 12.06 -32.61 -6.19
C ASN A 220 12.18 -32.43 -7.72
N ALA A 221 11.33 -31.61 -8.35
CA ALA A 221 11.38 -31.32 -9.78
C ALA A 221 12.70 -30.64 -10.19
N LEU A 222 13.29 -29.85 -9.29
CA LEU A 222 14.53 -29.11 -9.50
C LEU A 222 15.78 -29.83 -8.95
N SER A 223 15.65 -31.04 -8.42
CA SER A 223 16.74 -31.70 -7.67
C SER A 223 17.99 -32.03 -8.50
N LYS A 224 17.91 -31.95 -9.83
CA LYS A 224 19.03 -32.17 -10.76
C LYS A 224 19.75 -30.87 -11.13
N GLN A 225 19.28 -29.72 -10.67
CA GLN A 225 19.87 -28.42 -10.96
C GLN A 225 20.86 -28.05 -9.86
N ASN A 226 22.15 -28.05 -10.16
CA ASN A 226 23.18 -27.78 -9.17
C ASN A 226 23.24 -26.30 -8.74
N ASN A 227 22.69 -25.41 -9.56
CA ASN A 227 22.67 -23.96 -9.33
C ASN A 227 21.33 -23.45 -8.77
N VAL A 228 20.42 -24.35 -8.38
CA VAL A 228 19.14 -23.99 -7.78
C VAL A 228 19.00 -24.67 -6.42
N LYS A 229 18.74 -23.87 -5.39
CA LYS A 229 18.53 -24.33 -4.02
C LYS A 229 17.13 -23.95 -3.56
N VAL A 230 16.37 -24.91 -3.03
CA VAL A 230 15.03 -24.68 -2.47
C VAL A 230 15.05 -24.97 -0.97
N ASN A 231 14.86 -23.92 -0.18
CA ASN A 231 14.80 -23.96 1.28
C ASN A 231 13.35 -24.13 1.73
N LEU A 232 13.00 -25.35 2.12
CA LEU A 232 11.67 -25.68 2.60
C LEU A 232 11.38 -25.04 3.96
N PRO A 233 10.13 -24.62 4.22
CA PRO A 233 9.77 -23.97 5.47
C PRO A 233 9.81 -24.97 6.63
N THR A 234 10.33 -24.53 7.77
CA THR A 234 10.35 -25.33 9.01
C THR A 234 9.44 -24.75 10.09
N GLN A 235 9.08 -23.47 9.95
CA GLN A 235 8.26 -22.67 10.86
C GLN A 235 7.46 -21.65 10.03
N PHE A 236 6.60 -20.86 10.67
CA PHE A 236 5.72 -19.90 9.98
C PHE A 236 6.45 -18.71 9.34
N TYR A 237 7.77 -18.63 9.52
CA TYR A 237 8.62 -17.56 9.01
C TYR A 237 9.99 -18.12 8.57
N GLN A 238 10.72 -17.38 7.77
CA GLN A 238 12.11 -17.71 7.42
C GLN A 238 13.01 -16.50 7.61
N LEU A 239 14.23 -16.72 8.08
CA LEU A 239 15.28 -15.71 8.14
C LEU A 239 16.29 -16.02 7.06
N VAL A 240 16.50 -15.08 6.14
CA VAL A 240 17.41 -15.25 5.01
C VAL A 240 18.45 -14.16 5.04
N ASN A 241 19.74 -14.52 5.00
CA ASN A 241 20.81 -13.55 4.90
C ASN A 241 21.24 -13.39 3.43
N ILE A 242 21.04 -12.20 2.89
CA ILE A 242 21.44 -11.87 1.52
C ILE A 242 22.40 -10.70 1.59
N ARG A 243 23.65 -10.94 1.17
CA ARG A 243 24.74 -9.96 1.16
C ARG A 243 24.93 -9.22 2.50
N GLY A 244 24.71 -9.91 3.62
CA GLY A 244 24.85 -9.35 4.97
C GLY A 244 23.59 -8.72 5.55
N TYR A 245 22.50 -8.62 4.77
CA TYR A 245 21.21 -8.11 5.23
C TYR A 245 20.26 -9.26 5.55
N LEU A 246 19.59 -9.17 6.70
CA LEU A 246 18.69 -10.20 7.17
C LEU A 246 17.24 -9.88 6.78
N PHE A 247 16.61 -10.83 6.09
CA PHE A 247 15.23 -10.76 5.61
C PHE A 247 14.34 -11.67 6.46
N PHE A 248 13.28 -11.12 7.04
CA PHE A 248 12.23 -11.85 7.74
C PHE A 248 11.05 -12.09 6.80
N LEU A 249 10.90 -13.33 6.34
CA LEU A 249 9.83 -13.75 5.45
C LEU A 249 8.70 -14.35 6.27
N PHE A 250 7.45 -13.96 6.01
CA PHE A 250 6.28 -14.52 6.67
C PHE A 250 5.08 -14.52 5.72
N HIS A 251 4.02 -15.25 6.03
CA HIS A 251 2.79 -15.17 5.24
C HIS A 251 1.87 -14.04 5.73
N GLY A 252 1.50 -14.02 7.01
CA GLY A 252 0.72 -12.92 7.61
C GLY A 252 -0.56 -13.34 8.32
N ASN A 253 -0.99 -14.59 8.17
CA ASN A 253 -2.22 -15.11 8.78
C ASN A 253 -2.23 -15.12 10.33
N GLN A 254 -1.10 -14.89 10.99
CA GLN A 254 -1.02 -14.70 12.45
C GLN A 254 -1.44 -13.29 12.90
N VAL A 255 -1.61 -12.35 11.96
CA VAL A 255 -1.96 -10.96 12.22
C VAL A 255 -3.46 -10.78 12.04
N ARG A 256 -4.18 -10.59 13.15
CA ARG A 256 -5.62 -10.33 13.12
C ARG A 256 -5.88 -8.86 12.81
N ALA A 257 -6.34 -8.57 11.60
CA ALA A 257 -6.79 -7.24 11.21
C ALA A 257 -8.07 -6.85 11.98
N THR A 258 -8.16 -5.59 12.40
CA THR A 258 -9.38 -4.97 12.92
C THR A 258 -9.90 -3.99 11.89
N ALA A 259 -11.19 -4.05 11.53
CA ALA A 259 -11.81 -3.17 10.52
C ALA A 259 -11.11 -3.22 9.13
N GLY A 260 -10.65 -4.40 8.73
CA GLY A 260 -10.05 -4.64 7.41
C GLY A 260 -8.64 -4.04 7.19
N LEU A 261 -8.14 -3.16 8.06
CA LEU A 261 -6.78 -2.60 7.94
C LEU A 261 -5.82 -3.31 8.90
N PRO A 262 -4.82 -4.07 8.41
CA PRO A 262 -3.89 -4.77 9.28
C PRO A 262 -2.82 -3.85 9.90
N LEU A 263 -2.76 -2.56 9.55
CA LEU A 263 -1.61 -1.68 9.83
C LEU A 263 -1.14 -1.71 11.29
N PHE A 264 -2.01 -1.44 12.25
CA PHE A 264 -1.63 -1.42 13.67
C PHE A 264 -1.29 -2.80 14.24
N ALA A 265 -2.08 -3.82 13.86
CA ALA A 265 -1.87 -5.18 14.34
C ALA A 265 -0.58 -5.78 13.78
N LEU A 266 -0.28 -5.49 12.51
CA LEU A 266 0.92 -5.90 11.80
C LEU A 266 2.15 -5.22 12.40
N LYS A 267 2.13 -3.89 12.57
CA LYS A 267 3.23 -3.14 13.17
C LYS A 267 3.62 -3.69 14.54
N ARG A 268 2.62 -3.90 15.41
CA ARG A 268 2.83 -4.49 16.73
C ARG A 268 3.44 -5.89 16.64
N LYS A 269 2.90 -6.76 15.76
CA LYS A 269 3.42 -8.12 15.60
C LYS A 269 4.87 -8.14 15.10
N LEU A 270 5.19 -7.28 14.13
CA LEU A 270 6.53 -7.17 13.57
C LEU A 270 7.55 -6.61 14.57
N GLN A 271 7.15 -5.68 15.45
CA GLN A 271 7.99 -5.23 16.57
C GLN A 271 8.36 -6.38 17.51
N GLU A 272 7.36 -7.20 17.88
CA GLU A 272 7.59 -8.37 18.75
C GLU A 272 8.43 -9.44 18.05
N TRP A 273 8.16 -9.72 16.77
CA TRP A 273 8.95 -10.67 16.00
C TRP A 273 10.39 -10.21 15.78
N PHE A 274 10.60 -8.91 15.53
CA PHE A 274 11.92 -8.32 15.45
C PHE A 274 12.70 -8.55 16.75
N ALA A 275 12.10 -8.27 17.91
CA ALA A 275 12.74 -8.53 19.19
C ALA A 275 13.00 -10.03 19.41
N TYR A 276 12.04 -10.89 19.06
CA TYR A 276 12.12 -12.34 19.23
C TYR A 276 13.25 -12.97 18.41
N VAL A 277 13.43 -12.56 17.15
CA VAL A 277 14.47 -13.13 16.27
C VAL A 277 15.84 -12.49 16.42
N GLY A 278 15.98 -11.48 17.29
CA GLY A 278 17.24 -10.74 17.47
C GLY A 278 17.50 -9.67 16.41
N GLY A 279 16.44 -9.20 15.74
CA GLY A 279 16.47 -8.17 14.71
C GLY A 279 16.47 -8.71 13.28
N PHE A 280 16.15 -7.84 12.32
CA PHE A 280 16.28 -8.05 10.88
C PHE A 280 16.34 -6.68 10.17
N ASN A 281 16.78 -6.63 8.91
CA ASN A 281 16.81 -5.37 8.15
C ASN A 281 15.51 -5.13 7.39
N TYR A 282 14.93 -6.20 6.85
CA TYR A 282 13.74 -6.14 6.00
C TYR A 282 12.77 -7.25 6.36
N ALA A 283 11.46 -7.00 6.28
CA ALA A 283 10.44 -8.04 6.36
C ALA A 283 9.50 -8.00 5.17
N TYR A 284 9.09 -9.18 4.68
CA TYR A 284 8.15 -9.32 3.57
C TYR A 284 7.04 -10.30 3.91
N GLY A 285 5.79 -9.89 3.71
CA GLY A 285 4.60 -10.68 4.00
C GLY A 285 3.54 -10.64 2.91
N GLY A 286 2.79 -11.74 2.75
CA GLY A 286 1.64 -11.86 1.85
C GLY A 286 0.30 -11.67 2.56
N HIS A 287 -0.67 -12.55 2.26
CA HIS A 287 -1.96 -12.75 2.94
C HIS A 287 -3.01 -11.65 2.76
N PHE A 288 -2.60 -10.39 2.89
CA PHE A 288 -3.52 -9.24 2.90
C PHE A 288 -3.89 -8.72 1.51
N HIS A 289 -3.30 -9.32 0.47
CA HIS A 289 -3.59 -9.04 -0.94
C HIS A 289 -3.47 -7.55 -1.29
N THR A 290 -2.53 -6.86 -0.64
CA THR A 290 -2.34 -5.43 -0.80
C THR A 290 -0.88 -5.05 -0.70
N TRP A 291 -0.51 -3.99 -1.40
CA TRP A 291 0.79 -3.37 -1.21
C TRP A 291 0.73 -2.43 -0.02
N GLY A 292 1.68 -2.55 0.91
CA GLY A 292 1.87 -1.57 1.95
C GLY A 292 3.28 -1.67 2.49
N ALA A 293 3.87 -0.55 2.87
CA ALA A 293 5.19 -0.53 3.49
C ALA A 293 5.19 0.42 4.69
N ASP A 294 5.92 0.06 5.74
CA ASP A 294 6.17 0.89 6.92
C ASP A 294 7.45 0.37 7.59
N THR A 295 7.81 0.95 8.72
CA THR A 295 9.07 0.73 9.42
C THR A 295 8.84 0.26 10.84
N ILE A 296 9.79 -0.54 11.33
CA ILE A 296 9.99 -0.76 12.76
C ILE A 296 10.96 0.32 13.23
N ASN A 297 10.40 1.40 13.78
CA ASN A 297 11.15 2.58 14.21
C ASN A 297 12.08 3.09 13.10
N SER A 298 13.39 3.17 13.35
CA SER A 298 14.40 3.60 12.36
C SER A 298 15.42 2.50 12.06
N VAL A 299 15.09 1.24 12.36
CA VAL A 299 16.07 0.12 12.32
C VAL A 299 15.75 -0.96 11.28
N ALA A 300 14.48 -1.06 10.84
CA ALA A 300 14.08 -2.05 9.84
C ALA A 300 12.84 -1.58 9.07
N ASP A 301 12.72 -2.05 7.83
CA ASP A 301 11.54 -1.85 6.99
C ASP A 301 10.72 -3.13 6.91
N TYR A 302 9.42 -3.00 6.65
CA TYR A 302 8.59 -4.13 6.27
C TYR A 302 7.62 -3.79 5.16
N GLN A 303 7.25 -4.82 4.40
CA GLN A 303 6.40 -4.69 3.24
C GLN A 303 5.39 -5.83 3.13
N LEU A 304 4.16 -5.46 2.83
CA LEU A 304 3.11 -6.35 2.37
C LEU A 304 3.13 -6.42 0.85
N CYS A 305 3.00 -7.64 0.36
CA CYS A 305 3.11 -8.02 -1.02
C CYS A 305 1.70 -8.23 -1.59
N PRO A 306 1.38 -7.60 -2.74
CA PRO A 306 0.12 -7.89 -3.43
C PRO A 306 0.09 -9.31 -3.97
N PRO A 307 -1.10 -9.81 -4.32
CA PRO A 307 -1.27 -11.18 -4.78
C PRO A 307 -1.12 -11.28 -6.29
N LEU A 308 -1.20 -12.51 -6.80
CA LEU A 308 -1.40 -12.78 -8.21
C LEU A 308 -2.89 -12.91 -8.56
N VAL A 309 -3.69 -13.39 -7.61
CA VAL A 309 -5.13 -13.61 -7.75
C VAL A 309 -5.92 -12.29 -7.75
N THR A 310 -7.05 -12.26 -8.45
CA THR A 310 -7.98 -11.11 -8.51
C THR A 310 -9.43 -11.57 -8.48
N GLY A 311 -10.34 -10.64 -8.17
CA GLY A 311 -11.79 -10.88 -8.28
C GLY A 311 -12.37 -11.77 -7.19
N ASP A 312 -11.75 -11.83 -6.02
CA ASP A 312 -12.31 -12.58 -4.89
C ASP A 312 -13.59 -11.88 -4.38
N GLU A 313 -14.74 -12.52 -4.58
CA GLU A 313 -16.05 -11.98 -4.18
C GLU A 313 -16.15 -11.74 -2.68
N TRP A 314 -15.60 -12.64 -1.85
CA TRP A 314 -15.59 -12.48 -0.40
C TRP A 314 -14.75 -11.28 0.02
N ALA A 315 -13.58 -11.08 -0.61
CA ALA A 315 -12.74 -9.91 -0.34
C ALA A 315 -13.46 -8.60 -0.69
N VAL A 316 -14.22 -8.57 -1.77
CA VAL A 316 -15.01 -7.40 -2.17
C VAL A 316 -16.19 -7.20 -1.22
N GLU A 317 -16.95 -8.24 -0.89
CA GLU A 317 -18.16 -8.15 -0.08
C GLU A 317 -17.86 -7.85 1.41
N VAL A 318 -16.90 -8.57 2.00
CA VAL A 318 -16.65 -8.53 3.45
C VAL A 318 -15.56 -7.54 3.83
N VAL A 319 -14.51 -7.40 3.01
CA VAL A 319 -13.39 -6.49 3.27
C VAL A 319 -13.56 -5.16 2.54
N GLY A 320 -14.33 -5.12 1.44
CA GLY A 320 -14.48 -3.93 0.61
C GLY A 320 -13.27 -3.67 -0.27
N ARG A 321 -12.55 -4.71 -0.70
CA ARG A 321 -11.28 -4.56 -1.45
C ARG A 321 -11.19 -5.45 -2.67
N ALA A 322 -10.70 -4.86 -3.75
CA ALA A 322 -10.27 -5.56 -4.94
C ALA A 322 -8.74 -5.59 -5.00
N SER A 323 -8.19 -6.78 -5.20
CA SER A 323 -6.75 -7.00 -5.36
C SER A 323 -6.27 -6.56 -6.75
N MET A 324 -4.99 -6.18 -6.85
CA MET A 324 -4.32 -5.98 -8.13
C MET A 324 -3.27 -7.07 -8.31
N PRO A 325 -3.14 -7.66 -9.53
CA PRO A 325 -2.23 -8.76 -9.76
C PRO A 325 -0.81 -8.21 -9.93
N ILE A 326 -0.12 -8.02 -8.82
CA ILE A 326 1.18 -7.36 -8.74
C ILE A 326 2.10 -8.27 -7.94
N GLN A 327 3.32 -8.48 -8.43
CA GLN A 327 4.39 -9.12 -7.67
C GLN A 327 5.55 -8.12 -7.50
N LEU A 328 6.46 -8.37 -6.57
CA LEU A 328 7.55 -7.43 -6.30
C LEU A 328 8.88 -7.98 -6.80
N CYS A 329 9.74 -7.07 -7.25
CA CYS A 329 11.10 -7.40 -7.64
C CYS A 329 12.02 -6.25 -7.25
N PHE A 330 13.12 -6.54 -6.55
CA PHE A 330 14.02 -5.50 -6.04
C PHE A 330 15.48 -5.94 -6.02
N GLY A 331 16.39 -4.96 -6.03
CA GLY A 331 17.84 -5.19 -5.96
C GLY A 331 18.37 -5.08 -4.54
N VAL A 332 19.41 -5.86 -4.23
CA VAL A 332 20.17 -5.75 -3.00
C VAL A 332 21.65 -5.60 -3.30
N HIS A 333 22.20 -4.47 -2.84
CA HIS A 333 23.61 -4.13 -2.94
C HIS A 333 24.35 -4.50 -1.64
N PRO A 334 25.56 -5.06 -1.70
CA PRO A 334 26.28 -5.54 -0.50
C PRO A 334 26.58 -4.44 0.53
N LYS A 335 26.67 -3.17 0.13
CA LYS A 335 26.95 -2.05 1.05
C LYS A 335 25.75 -1.20 1.45
N ILE A 336 24.66 -1.27 0.69
CA ILE A 336 23.52 -0.32 0.82
C ILE A 336 22.24 -1.06 1.22
N GLY A 337 22.16 -2.37 0.98
CA GLY A 337 20.94 -3.14 1.17
C GLY A 337 20.03 -2.96 -0.04
N ARG A 338 18.72 -2.79 0.19
CA ARG A 338 17.73 -2.63 -0.88
C ARG A 338 17.98 -1.32 -1.68
N THR A 339 18.16 -1.41 -2.99
CA THR A 339 18.51 -0.24 -3.85
C THR A 339 17.41 0.24 -4.78
N TRP A 340 16.64 -0.66 -5.37
CA TRP A 340 15.52 -0.34 -6.26
C TRP A 340 14.41 -1.36 -6.10
N GLU A 341 13.17 -1.00 -6.44
CA GLU A 341 12.02 -1.91 -6.37
C GLU A 341 11.05 -1.62 -7.50
N TYR A 342 10.55 -2.69 -8.13
CA TYR A 342 9.50 -2.67 -9.14
C TYR A 342 8.25 -3.38 -8.65
N LYS A 343 7.10 -2.74 -8.85
CA LYS A 343 5.78 -3.36 -8.81
C LYS A 343 5.49 -3.99 -10.16
N LEU A 344 5.64 -5.30 -10.25
CA LEU A 344 5.42 -6.07 -11.47
C LEU A 344 3.93 -6.39 -11.63
N PHE A 345 3.20 -5.49 -12.29
CA PHE A 345 1.85 -5.82 -12.78
C PHE A 345 1.93 -7.03 -13.69
N THR A 346 1.11 -8.05 -13.46
CA THR A 346 1.15 -9.30 -14.22
C THR A 346 0.07 -9.40 -15.30
N ASP A 347 -0.70 -8.32 -15.49
CA ASP A 347 -1.79 -8.22 -16.47
C ASP A 347 -1.91 -6.76 -16.93
N ASP A 348 -1.82 -6.52 -18.24
CA ASP A 348 -1.83 -5.19 -18.84
C ASP A 348 -3.11 -4.40 -18.53
N LYS A 349 -4.23 -5.10 -18.27
CA LYS A 349 -5.51 -4.47 -17.92
C LYS A 349 -5.44 -3.64 -16.62
N PHE A 350 -4.44 -3.89 -15.79
CA PHE A 350 -4.24 -3.23 -14.51
C PHE A 350 -3.14 -2.15 -14.55
N LEU A 351 -2.49 -1.95 -15.70
CA LEU A 351 -1.51 -0.89 -15.85
C LEU A 351 -2.19 0.49 -15.76
N PRO A 352 -1.52 1.48 -15.16
CA PRO A 352 -2.01 2.85 -15.21
C PRO A 352 -2.04 3.33 -16.67
N GLU A 353 -3.17 3.90 -17.09
CA GLU A 353 -3.28 4.52 -18.40
C GLU A 353 -2.72 5.95 -18.33
N PRO A 354 -1.80 6.35 -19.22
CA PRO A 354 -1.39 7.74 -19.33
C PRO A 354 -2.58 8.62 -19.78
N GLU A 355 -2.64 9.86 -19.28
CA GLU A 355 -3.71 10.81 -19.62
C GLU A 355 -3.91 10.93 -21.13
N GLY A 356 -5.18 10.98 -21.56
CA GLY A 356 -5.58 11.11 -22.98
C GLY A 356 -6.11 9.82 -23.62
N LYS A 357 -6.06 8.68 -22.93
CA LYS A 357 -6.64 7.40 -23.38
C LYS A 357 -7.77 6.85 -22.50
N LEU A 358 -8.43 7.69 -21.72
CA LEU A 358 -9.62 7.29 -20.94
C LEU A 358 -10.64 6.63 -21.88
N ARG A 359 -10.68 5.29 -21.88
CA ARG A 359 -11.80 4.54 -22.41
C ARG A 359 -13.00 4.99 -21.58
N ARG A 360 -13.93 5.71 -22.21
CA ARG A 360 -15.28 5.91 -21.66
C ARG A 360 -15.79 4.51 -21.35
N ARG A 361 -15.84 4.16 -20.07
CA ARG A 361 -16.46 2.93 -19.58
C ARG A 361 -17.96 3.03 -19.78
#